data_AF-A0A2G2WCH1-F1
#
_entry.id   AF-A0A2G2WCH1-F1
#
_cell.length_a   1.000
_cell.length_b   1.000
_cell.length_c   1.000
_cell.angle_alpha   90.00
_cell.angle_beta   90.00
_cell.angle_gamma   90.00
#
_symmetry.space_group_name_H-M   'P 1'
#
loop_
_entity.id
_entity.type
_entity.pdbx_description
1 polymer ?
#
loop_
_entity_poly.entity_id
_entity_poly.type
_entity_poly.pdbx_seq_one_letter_code
_entity_poly.pdbx_strand_id
1 'polypeptide(L)'
;MPERDNISWTAMIKGRHRMVHPSSSNPRFAAADEFSMVSSLTTCEHLGALELGEWIKAYTGKHKIKVDIHLVNVDIDMYFKCGNVEKALMIFSRMPCRDKFTWTAMIIGLATNGNEIEARYVL
;
A
#
# COMPACT_ATOMS: atom_id res chain seq x y z
N MET A 1 -2.87 23.71 -15.71
CA MET A 1 -2.99 22.31 -15.25
C MET A 1 -3.17 22.38 -13.74
N PRO A 2 -4.33 22.01 -13.15
CA PRO A 2 -4.48 22.18 -11.71
C PRO A 2 -3.78 21.02 -10.98
N GLU A 3 -2.87 21.39 -10.09
CA GLU A 3 -2.20 20.53 -9.14
C GLU A 3 -3.25 19.74 -8.32
N ARG A 4 -3.02 18.44 -8.15
CA ARG A 4 -3.91 17.56 -7.41
C ARG A 4 -3.41 17.39 -5.99
N ASP A 5 -4.08 18.06 -5.07
CA ASP A 5 -3.67 18.11 -3.68
C ASP A 5 -3.82 16.77 -2.96
N ASN A 6 -2.67 16.24 -2.53
CA ASN A 6 -2.44 15.20 -1.51
C ASN A 6 -3.30 15.38 -0.22
N ILE A 7 -3.72 16.63 0.02
CA ILE A 7 -4.51 17.07 1.16
C ILE A 7 -5.91 16.45 1.14
N SER A 8 -6.50 16.18 -0.03
CA SER A 8 -7.87 15.62 -0.13
C SER A 8 -7.94 14.17 0.34
N TRP A 9 -6.94 13.37 -0.01
CA TRP A 9 -6.83 11.98 0.45
C TRP A 9 -6.48 11.90 1.92
N THR A 10 -5.52 12.70 2.39
CA THR A 10 -5.17 12.78 3.81
C THR A 10 -6.36 13.24 4.67
N ALA A 11 -7.18 14.17 4.17
CA ALA A 11 -8.41 14.61 4.83
C ALA A 11 -9.50 13.52 4.84
N MET A 12 -9.64 12.75 3.76
CA MET A 12 -10.54 11.58 3.70
C MET A 12 -10.10 10.50 4.70
N ILE A 13 -8.80 10.24 4.79
CA ILE A 13 -8.22 9.28 5.75
C ILE A 13 -8.41 9.75 7.20
N LYS A 14 -8.27 11.06 7.46
CA LYS A 14 -8.47 11.65 8.79
C LYS A 14 -9.95 11.63 9.22
N GLY A 15 -10.89 11.58 8.27
CA GLY A 15 -12.33 11.46 8.49
C GLY A 15 -12.78 10.04 8.88
N ARG A 16 -12.15 9.43 9.89
CA ARG A 16 -12.30 8.01 10.28
C ARG A 16 -13.67 7.61 10.86
N HIS A 17 -14.63 8.52 10.99
CA HIS A 17 -15.84 8.25 11.77
C HIS A 17 -17.06 7.77 10.97
N ARG A 18 -17.07 7.93 9.64
CA ARG A 18 -18.12 7.43 8.74
C ARG A 18 -17.57 7.26 7.33
N MET A 19 -17.00 6.10 6.99
CA MET A 19 -16.88 5.71 5.58
C MET A 19 -17.53 4.36 5.34
N VAL A 20 -18.75 4.44 4.82
CA VAL A 20 -19.29 3.47 3.88
C VAL A 20 -18.32 3.41 2.69
N HIS A 21 -17.97 2.20 2.22
CA HIS A 21 -17.08 1.97 1.08
C HIS A 21 -17.20 3.06 0.01
N PRO A 22 -16.14 3.81 -0.31
CA PRO A 22 -16.22 4.86 -1.32
C PRO A 22 -16.71 4.26 -2.64
N SER A 23 -17.87 4.73 -3.12
CA SER A 23 -18.44 4.23 -4.36
C SER A 23 -17.57 4.66 -5.54
N SER A 24 -17.32 3.74 -6.48
CA SER A 24 -16.49 3.98 -7.68
C SER A 24 -17.05 5.07 -8.62
N SER A 25 -18.22 5.62 -8.31
CA SER A 25 -18.89 6.71 -9.03
C SER A 25 -18.48 8.10 -8.54
N ASN A 26 -17.64 8.23 -7.52
CA ASN A 26 -17.19 9.54 -7.08
C ASN A 26 -16.17 10.12 -8.09
N PRO A 27 -16.48 11.26 -8.75
CA PRO A 27 -15.66 11.81 -9.84
C PRO A 27 -14.24 12.21 -9.40
N ARG A 28 -13.99 12.36 -8.09
CA ARG A 28 -12.65 12.59 -7.53
C ARG A 28 -11.70 11.39 -7.63
N PHE A 29 -12.24 10.18 -7.74
CA PHE A 29 -11.47 8.94 -7.86
C PHE A 29 -11.16 8.59 -9.32
N ALA A 30 -12.00 9.03 -10.26
CA ALA A 30 -11.96 8.68 -11.68
C ALA A 30 -10.66 9.00 -12.44
N ALA A 31 -9.71 9.67 -11.80
CA ALA A 31 -8.42 9.96 -12.41
C ALA A 31 -7.23 9.74 -11.48
N ALA A 32 -7.36 8.84 -10.49
CA ALA A 32 -6.21 8.42 -9.69
C ALA A 32 -5.12 7.79 -10.58
N ASP A 33 -3.91 8.29 -10.46
CA ASP A 33 -2.71 7.78 -11.10
C ASP A 33 -1.86 6.95 -10.12
N GLU A 34 -0.79 6.35 -10.63
CA GLU A 34 0.16 5.54 -9.85
C GLU A 34 0.67 6.29 -8.61
N PHE A 35 1.06 7.56 -8.78
CA PHE A 35 1.56 8.42 -7.69
C PHE A 35 0.51 8.63 -6.59
N SER A 36 -0.75 8.85 -6.97
CA SER A 36 -1.86 8.99 -6.02
C SER A 36 -2.10 7.70 -5.22
N MET A 37 -1.87 6.53 -5.83
CA MET A 37 -1.98 5.25 -5.12
C MET A 37 -0.82 5.04 -4.15
N VAL A 38 0.42 5.34 -4.58
CA VAL A 38 1.60 5.27 -3.72
C VAL A 38 1.42 6.16 -2.48
N SER A 39 1.06 7.44 -2.66
CA SER A 39 0.89 8.36 -1.53
C SER A 39 -0.20 7.90 -0.56
N SER A 40 -1.32 7.42 -1.09
CA SER A 40 -2.43 6.90 -0.28
C SER A 40 -2.03 5.65 0.50
N LEU A 41 -1.28 4.73 -0.10
CA LEU A 41 -0.78 3.54 0.59
C LEU A 41 0.26 3.90 1.67
N THR A 42 1.19 4.82 1.41
CA THR A 42 2.15 5.33 2.42
C THR A 42 1.44 5.98 3.60
N THR A 43 0.33 6.69 3.36
CA THR A 43 -0.46 7.23 4.47
C THR A 43 -1.21 6.15 5.26
N CYS A 44 -1.70 5.10 4.60
CA CYS A 44 -2.34 3.96 5.28
C CYS A 44 -1.34 3.23 6.18
N GLU A 45 -0.14 3.05 5.68
CA GLU A 45 1.01 2.55 6.40
C GLU A 45 1.29 3.31 7.70
N HIS A 46 1.43 4.64 7.65
CA HIS A 46 1.71 5.46 8.84
C HIS A 46 0.57 5.45 9.86
N LEU A 47 -0.65 5.13 9.43
CA LEU A 47 -1.85 5.13 10.27
C LEU A 47 -2.31 3.73 10.68
N GLY A 48 -1.62 2.68 10.23
CA GLY A 48 -2.04 1.28 10.43
C GLY A 48 -3.43 0.98 9.84
N ALA A 49 -3.82 1.68 8.78
CA ALA A 49 -5.18 1.64 8.22
C ALA A 49 -5.33 0.51 7.17
N LEU A 50 -5.21 -0.74 7.62
CA LEU A 50 -5.21 -1.94 6.76
C LEU A 50 -6.43 -2.02 5.83
N GLU A 51 -7.63 -1.79 6.36
CA GLU A 51 -8.88 -1.86 5.58
C GLU A 51 -8.91 -0.88 4.40
N LEU A 52 -8.34 0.31 4.60
CA LEU A 52 -8.26 1.31 3.54
C LEU A 52 -7.18 0.95 2.52
N GLY A 53 -6.04 0.42 2.97
CA GLY A 53 -5.00 -0.10 2.09
C GLY A 53 -5.53 -1.20 1.16
N GLU A 54 -6.31 -2.15 1.69
CA GLU A 54 -6.99 -3.19 0.90
C GLU A 54 -7.93 -2.61 -0.14
N TRP A 55 -8.72 -1.61 0.26
CA TRP A 55 -9.65 -0.94 -0.65
C TRP A 55 -8.90 -0.23 -1.78
N ILE A 56 -7.80 0.47 -1.48
CA ILE A 56 -6.95 1.13 -2.49
C ILE A 56 -6.38 0.08 -3.44
N LYS A 57 -5.87 -1.06 -2.95
CA LYS A 57 -5.36 -2.13 -3.82
C LYS A 57 -6.43 -2.73 -4.73
N ALA A 58 -7.64 -2.95 -4.20
CA ALA A 58 -8.78 -3.41 -5.00
C ALA A 58 -9.16 -2.38 -6.09
N TYR A 59 -9.08 -1.09 -5.75
CA TYR A 59 -9.28 0.00 -6.69
C TYR A 59 -8.22 0.01 -7.81
N THR A 60 -6.93 -0.10 -7.48
CA THR A 60 -5.83 -0.19 -8.44
C THR A 60 -6.05 -1.31 -9.45
N GLY A 61 -6.42 -2.52 -8.98
CA GLY A 61 -6.71 -3.66 -9.83
C GLY A 61 -7.94 -3.47 -10.73
N LYS A 62 -9.03 -2.91 -10.18
CA LYS A 62 -10.27 -2.66 -10.93
C LYS A 62 -10.09 -1.63 -12.05
N HIS A 63 -9.26 -0.62 -11.81
CA HIS A 63 -9.06 0.49 -12.75
C HIS A 63 -7.85 0.28 -13.67
N LYS A 64 -7.20 -0.90 -13.63
CA LYS A 64 -6.02 -1.24 -14.44
C LYS A 64 -4.92 -0.18 -14.33
N ILE A 65 -4.78 0.42 -13.15
CA ILE A 65 -3.66 1.31 -12.87
C ILE A 65 -2.39 0.46 -13.00
N LYS A 66 -1.39 1.00 -13.70
CA LYS A 66 -0.12 0.30 -13.91
C LYS A 66 0.48 -0.04 -12.55
N VAL A 67 0.72 -1.33 -12.33
CA VAL A 67 1.43 -1.82 -11.15
C VAL A 67 2.86 -2.08 -11.58
N ASP A 68 3.79 -1.29 -11.03
CA ASP A 68 5.22 -1.48 -11.24
C ASP A 68 5.90 -1.94 -9.96
N ILE A 69 7.22 -2.15 -10.00
CA ILE A 69 7.98 -2.62 -8.84
C ILE A 69 7.91 -1.65 -7.66
N HIS A 70 7.78 -0.34 -7.90
CA HIS A 70 7.66 0.66 -6.86
C HIS A 70 6.34 0.52 -6.10
N LEU A 71 5.22 0.40 -6.82
CA LEU A 71 3.91 0.21 -6.19
C LEU A 71 3.84 -1.10 -5.41
N VAL A 72 4.45 -2.18 -5.91
CA VAL A 72 4.52 -3.46 -5.20
C VAL A 72 5.39 -3.38 -3.94
N ASN A 73 6.49 -2.63 -3.97
CA ASN A 73 7.32 -2.41 -2.79
C ASN A 73 6.55 -1.62 -1.70
N VAL A 74 5.76 -0.62 -2.11
CA VAL A 74 4.89 0.15 -1.19
C VAL A 74 3.79 -0.74 -0.60
N ASP A 75 3.22 -1.65 -1.39
CA ASP A 75 2.27 -2.63 -0.87
C ASP A 75 2.88 -3.50 0.23
N ILE A 76 4.10 -4.00 0.02
CA ILE A 76 4.82 -4.84 0.99
C ILE A 76 5.05 -4.07 2.29
N ASP A 77 5.59 -2.84 2.21
CA ASP A 77 5.86 -1.99 3.39
C ASP A 77 4.57 -1.70 4.16
N MET A 78 3.50 -1.34 3.45
CA MET A 78 2.18 -1.08 4.04
C MET A 78 1.65 -2.29 4.83
N TYR A 79 1.75 -3.49 4.26
CA TYR A 79 1.31 -4.70 4.97
C TYR A 79 2.14 -4.99 6.21
N PHE A 80 3.47 -4.82 6.16
CA PHE A 80 4.32 -4.98 7.33
C PHE A 80 4.00 -3.95 8.42
N LYS A 81 3.87 -2.66 8.08
CA LYS A 81 3.58 -1.61 9.06
C LYS A 81 2.16 -1.67 9.60
N CYS A 82 1.23 -2.30 8.86
CA CYS A 82 -0.11 -2.63 9.35
C CYS A 82 -0.18 -3.97 10.12
N GLY A 83 0.95 -4.68 10.29
CA GLY A 83 1.03 -5.94 11.05
C GLY A 83 0.56 -7.19 10.31
N ASN A 84 0.27 -7.10 9.00
CA ASN A 84 -0.13 -8.24 8.19
C ASN A 84 1.07 -8.85 7.43
N VAL A 85 1.93 -9.51 8.21
CA VAL A 85 3.18 -10.12 7.72
C VAL A 85 2.92 -11.19 6.64
N GLU A 86 1.90 -12.03 6.83
CA GLU A 86 1.57 -13.11 5.90
C GLU A 86 1.28 -12.57 4.48
N LYS A 87 0.54 -11.46 4.39
CA LYS A 87 0.20 -10.86 3.10
C LYS A 87 1.40 -10.20 2.43
N ALA A 88 2.30 -9.58 3.21
CA ALA A 88 3.56 -9.06 2.71
C ALA A 88 4.42 -10.18 2.11
N LEU A 89 4.56 -11.32 2.81
CA LEU A 89 5.28 -12.50 2.34
C LEU A 89 4.63 -13.12 1.08
N MET A 90 3.30 -13.19 1.03
CA MET A 90 2.58 -13.68 -0.14
C MET A 90 2.85 -12.79 -1.37
N ILE A 91 2.85 -11.47 -1.22
CA ILE A 91 3.16 -10.56 -2.33
C ILE A 91 4.60 -10.76 -2.77
N PHE A 92 5.53 -10.75 -1.81
CA PHE A 92 6.95 -10.95 -2.06
C PHE A 92 7.22 -12.24 -2.83
N SER A 93 6.64 -13.38 -2.44
CA SER A 93 6.83 -14.67 -3.12
C SER A 93 6.33 -14.68 -4.57
N ARG A 94 5.30 -13.88 -4.89
CA ARG A 94 4.71 -13.78 -6.24
C ARG A 94 5.42 -12.80 -7.16
N MET A 95 6.38 -12.01 -6.66
CA MET A 95 7.12 -11.06 -7.49
C MET A 95 8.04 -11.79 -8.50
N PRO A 96 7.93 -11.48 -9.81
CA PRO A 96 8.83 -12.07 -10.82
C PRO A 96 10.23 -11.46 -10.76
N CYS A 97 10.34 -10.18 -10.42
CA CYS A 97 11.58 -9.43 -10.29
C CYS A 97 11.59 -8.73 -8.92
N ARG A 98 12.76 -8.69 -8.27
CA ARG A 98 12.96 -8.06 -6.96
C ARG A 98 14.20 -7.18 -7.04
N ASP A 99 14.10 -5.95 -6.54
CA ASP A 99 15.23 -5.03 -6.50
C ASP A 99 15.76 -4.88 -5.06
N LYS A 100 16.78 -4.05 -4.90
CA LYS A 100 17.38 -3.78 -3.58
C LYS A 100 16.35 -3.23 -2.59
N PHE A 101 15.38 -2.43 -3.05
CA PHE A 101 14.34 -1.88 -2.20
C PHE A 101 13.38 -2.97 -1.73
N THR A 102 13.01 -3.93 -2.58
CA THR A 102 12.17 -5.07 -2.21
C THR A 102 12.78 -5.86 -1.05
N TRP A 103 14.06 -6.26 -1.17
CA TRP A 103 14.74 -7.01 -0.12
C TRP A 103 14.92 -6.19 1.17
N THR A 104 15.20 -4.90 1.04
CA THR A 104 15.32 -4.00 2.19
C THR A 104 14.00 -3.88 2.94
N ALA A 105 12.88 -3.73 2.23
CA ALA A 105 11.55 -3.69 2.82
C ALA A 105 11.20 -4.98 3.57
N MET A 106 11.57 -6.15 3.02
CA MET A 106 11.37 -7.43 3.69
C MET A 106 12.15 -7.56 5.00
N ILE A 107 13.45 -7.22 4.98
CA ILE A 107 14.31 -7.32 6.16
C ILE A 107 13.80 -6.41 7.28
N ILE A 108 13.50 -5.14 6.95
CA ILE A 108 12.98 -4.16 7.91
C ILE A 108 11.60 -4.60 8.42
N GLY A 109 10.71 -5.03 7.52
CA GLY A 109 9.36 -5.45 7.86
C GLY A 109 9.31 -6.66 8.78
N LEU A 110 10.17 -7.66 8.54
CA LEU A 110 10.25 -8.86 9.39
C LEU A 110 10.88 -8.55 10.75
N ALA A 111 11.93 -7.73 10.78
CA ALA A 111 12.57 -7.31 12.03
C ALA A 111 11.61 -6.52 12.93
N THR A 112 10.83 -5.60 12.36
CA THR A 112 9.87 -4.77 13.11
C THR A 112 8.67 -5.54 13.63
N ASN A 113 8.31 -6.66 12.98
CA ASN A 113 7.20 -7.52 13.39
C ASN A 113 7.63 -8.74 14.25
N GLY A 114 8.88 -8.78 14.72
CA GLY A 114 9.37 -9.85 15.60
C GLY A 114 9.53 -11.21 14.92
N ASN A 115 9.54 -11.26 13.58
CA ASN A 115 9.71 -12.48 12.79
C ASN A 115 11.18 -12.67 12.39
N GLU A 116 12.07 -12.71 13.40
CA GLU A 116 13.52 -12.82 13.18
C GLU A 116 13.93 -14.12 12.46
N ILE A 117 13.16 -15.19 12.62
CA ILE A 117 13.44 -16.49 12.01
C ILE A 117 13.21 -16.41 10.50
N GLU A 118 12.10 -15.83 10.07
CA GLU A 118 11.77 -15.67 8.65
C GLU A 118 12.75 -14.69 7.97
N ALA A 119 13.24 -13.68 8.70
CA ALA A 119 14.24 -12.74 8.20
C ALA A 119 15.55 -13.42 7.78
N ARG A 120 15.92 -14.55 8.41
CA ARG A 120 17.13 -15.32 8.04
C ARG A 120 16.97 -16.12 6.75
N TYR A 121 15.74 -16.46 6.36
CA TYR A 121 15.47 -17.19 5.11
C TYR A 121 15.30 -16.26 3.90
N VAL A 122 15.12 -14.96 4.15
CA VAL A 122 15.04 -13.91 3.12
C VAL A 122 16.42 -13.27 2.86
N LEU A 123 17.46 -13.62 3.60
CA LEU A 123 18.86 -13.28 3.33
C LEU A 123 19.55 -14.40 2.55
#